data_AF-E8V2V3-F1
#
_entry.id   AF-E8V2V3-F1
#
_cell.length_a   1.000
_cell.length_b   1.000
_cell.length_c   1.000
_cell.angle_alpha   90.00
_cell.angle_beta   90.00
_cell.angle_gamma   90.00
#
_symmetry.space_group_name_H-M   'P 1'
#
loop_
_entity.id
_entity.type
_entity.pdbx_description
1 polymer ?
#
loop_
_entity_poly.entity_id
_entity_poly.type
_entity_poly.pdbx_seq_one_letter_code
_entity_poly.pdbx_strand_id
1 'polypeptide(L)'
;MLLSGDSIAVLPFLDLTDKMSEEPFADGMTEELIDKLSGVPGLKVPGATSSFYFKGKRIAIADIAKTLGVSYVPDGSVRKSGLMLRVVARLIRADNGYVVWSETYDRPFQDKIWVQDDIASEVTKALRRGVVGSRSEQGK
;
A
#
# COMPACT_ATOMS: atom_id res chain seq x y z
N MET A 1 17.00 -13.52 9.53
CA MET A 1 16.91 -12.04 9.58
C MET A 1 15.56 -11.72 10.19
N LEU A 2 15.54 -11.26 11.44
CA LEU A 2 14.29 -10.94 12.15
C LEU A 2 13.73 -9.64 11.56
N LEU A 3 12.53 -9.69 10.98
CA LEU A 3 11.80 -8.49 10.54
C LEU A 3 11.46 -7.69 11.80
N SER A 4 12.14 -6.56 12.00
CA SER A 4 12.09 -5.77 13.22
C SER A 4 11.06 -4.64 13.11
N GLY A 5 9.86 -4.89 13.62
CA GLY A 5 8.83 -3.87 13.91
C GLY A 5 8.24 -3.16 12.69
N ASP A 6 7.07 -2.55 12.89
CA ASP A 6 6.28 -1.69 11.99
C ASP A 6 7.08 -1.15 10.77
N SER A 7 7.18 -1.97 9.72
CA SER A 7 7.88 -1.64 8.48
C SER A 7 6.98 -1.96 7.29
N ILE A 8 6.91 -1.03 6.35
CA ILE A 8 5.92 -1.05 5.27
C ILE A 8 6.50 -0.50 3.98
N ALA A 9 6.22 -1.15 2.85
CA ALA A 9 6.53 -0.59 1.53
C ALA A 9 5.26 -0.49 0.69
N VAL A 10 4.95 0.70 0.19
CA VAL A 10 3.86 0.90 -0.76
C VAL A 10 4.36 0.51 -2.14
N LEU A 11 3.70 -0.43 -2.80
CA LEU A 11 3.98 -0.75 -4.20
C LEU A 11 3.19 0.16 -5.15
N PRO A 12 3.73 0.41 -6.36
CA PRO A 12 3.03 1.17 -7.38
C PRO A 12 1.62 0.63 -7.62
N PHE A 13 0.62 1.49 -7.42
CA PHE A 13 -0.75 1.15 -7.73
C PHE A 13 -0.88 0.90 -9.23
N LEU A 14 -1.60 -0.15 -9.59
CA LEU A 14 -1.78 -0.51 -10.99
C LEU A 14 -2.82 0.39 -11.63
N ASP A 15 -2.47 1.05 -12.73
CA ASP A 15 -3.46 1.64 -13.60
C ASP A 15 -4.12 0.55 -14.45
N LEU A 16 -5.41 0.31 -14.18
CA LEU A 16 -6.28 -0.62 -14.91
C LEU A 16 -7.41 0.14 -15.63
N THR A 17 -7.21 1.42 -15.92
CA THR A 17 -8.08 2.21 -16.80
C THR A 17 -7.86 1.86 -18.26
N ASP A 18 -8.82 2.24 -19.11
CA ASP A 18 -8.68 2.08 -20.56
C ASP A 18 -7.42 2.80 -21.04
N LYS A 19 -6.59 2.06 -21.78
CA LYS A 19 -5.30 2.51 -22.34
C LYS A 19 -4.28 3.02 -21.30
N MET A 20 -4.42 2.67 -20.03
CA MET A 20 -3.56 3.17 -18.94
C MET A 20 -3.51 4.71 -18.91
N SER A 21 -4.69 5.33 -18.98
CA SER A 21 -4.82 6.79 -19.10
C SER A 21 -4.64 7.55 -17.78
N GLU A 22 -4.52 6.85 -16.65
CA GLU A 22 -4.40 7.43 -15.31
C GLU A 22 -3.13 6.96 -14.58
N GLU A 23 -2.12 6.47 -15.31
CA GLU A 23 -0.83 6.05 -14.76
C GLU A 23 -0.14 7.16 -13.96
N PRO A 24 -0.11 8.44 -14.41
CA PRO A 24 0.44 9.53 -13.61
C PRO A 24 -0.30 9.73 -12.27
N PHE A 25 -1.61 9.49 -12.25
CA PHE A 25 -2.39 9.57 -11.00
C PHE A 25 -2.10 8.39 -10.08
N ALA A 26 -2.00 7.17 -10.62
CA ALA A 26 -1.66 5.99 -9.83
C ALA A 26 -0.25 6.09 -9.22
N ASP A 27 0.71 6.62 -9.98
CA ASP A 27 2.07 6.87 -9.50
C ASP A 27 2.11 7.98 -8.45
N GLY A 28 1.46 9.12 -8.70
CA GLY A 28 1.37 10.21 -7.73
C GLY A 28 0.71 9.78 -6.42
N MET A 29 -0.37 8.99 -6.49
CA MET A 29 -1.01 8.41 -5.30
C MET A 29 -0.06 7.46 -4.55
N THR A 30 0.75 6.68 -5.27
CA THR A 30 1.75 5.80 -4.64
C THR A 30 2.77 6.63 -3.87
N GLU A 31 3.30 7.69 -4.47
CA GLU A 31 4.29 8.58 -3.85
C GLU A 31 3.73 9.31 -2.63
N GLU A 32 2.53 9.88 -2.75
CA GLU A 32 1.83 10.53 -1.64
C GLU A 32 1.56 9.57 -0.46
N LEU A 33 1.22 8.30 -0.75
CA LEU A 33 1.06 7.29 0.30
C LEU A 33 2.39 6.98 1.00
N ILE A 34 3.50 6.92 0.25
CA ILE A 34 4.83 6.74 0.82
C ILE A 34 5.16 7.90 1.76
N ASP A 35 4.93 9.14 1.33
CA ASP A 35 5.21 10.33 2.12
C ASP A 35 4.37 10.38 3.40
N LYS A 36 3.06 10.13 3.28
CA LYS A 36 2.13 10.12 4.44
C LYS A 36 2.50 9.04 5.45
N LEU A 37 2.80 7.82 4.99
CA LEU A 37 3.18 6.72 5.88
C LEU A 37 4.57 6.94 6.49
N SER A 38 5.49 7.58 5.77
CA SER A 38 6.82 7.94 6.28
C SER A 38 6.75 8.95 7.43
N GLY A 39 5.69 9.77 7.47
CA GLY A 39 5.41 10.70 8.57
C GLY A 39 4.86 10.03 9.84
N VAL A 40 4.49 8.74 9.82
CA VAL A 40 3.94 8.05 10.98
C VAL A 40 5.06 7.68 11.96
N PRO A 41 5.04 8.17 13.22
CA PRO A 41 6.10 7.89 14.18
C PRO A 41 6.30 6.39 14.43
N GLY A 42 7.54 5.92 14.26
CA GLY A 42 7.92 4.53 14.47
C GLY A 42 7.70 3.60 13.27
N LEU A 43 7.04 4.06 12.20
CA LEU A 43 6.84 3.30 10.97
C LEU A 43 8.03 3.49 10.03
N LYS A 44 8.69 2.39 9.64
CA LYS A 44 9.80 2.42 8.68
C LYS A 44 9.27 2.24 7.27
N VAL A 45 9.57 3.18 6.37
CA VAL A 45 9.11 3.17 4.98
C VAL A 45 10.30 3.32 4.03
N PRO A 46 10.54 2.39 3.09
CA PRO A 46 11.49 2.59 2.02
C PRO A 46 11.07 3.77 1.12
N GLY A 47 12.03 4.56 0.64
CA GLY A 47 11.73 5.68 -0.26
C GLY A 47 11.14 5.23 -1.60
N ALA A 48 10.46 6.16 -2.28
CA ALA A 48 9.74 5.93 -3.53
C ALA A 48 10.57 5.21 -4.60
N THR A 49 11.83 5.58 -4.80
CA THR A 49 12.74 4.94 -5.78
C THR A 49 12.85 3.42 -5.58
N SER A 50 12.89 2.95 -4.32
CA SER A 50 12.95 1.53 -3.99
C SER A 50 11.67 0.80 -4.34
N SER A 51 10.51 1.45 -4.15
CA SER A 51 9.21 0.90 -4.55
C SER A 51 9.04 0.88 -6.08
N PHE A 52 9.34 1.98 -6.75
CA PHE A 52 9.22 2.10 -8.20
C PHE A 52 10.19 1.20 -8.98
N TYR A 53 11.30 0.77 -8.36
CA TYR A 53 12.15 -0.27 -8.94
C TYR A 53 11.38 -1.54 -9.31
N PHE A 54 10.29 -1.87 -8.60
CA PHE A 54 9.48 -3.06 -8.87
C PHE A 54 8.34 -2.84 -9.88
N LYS A 55 8.12 -1.61 -10.34
CA LYS A 55 7.04 -1.30 -11.29
C LYS A 55 7.18 -2.13 -12.56
N GLY A 56 6.08 -2.74 -13.00
CA GLY A 56 6.01 -3.56 -14.21
C GLY A 56 6.72 -4.92 -14.13
N LYS A 57 7.35 -5.27 -13.00
CA LYS A 57 8.03 -6.56 -12.83
C LYS A 57 7.05 -7.62 -12.32
N ARG A 58 7.20 -8.85 -12.82
CA ARG A 58 6.43 -10.03 -12.36
C ARG A 58 7.23 -10.74 -11.27
N ILE A 59 7.14 -10.25 -10.04
CA ILE A 59 7.84 -10.80 -8.87
C ILE A 59 6.79 -11.05 -7.78
N ALA A 60 6.93 -12.15 -7.03
CA ALA A 60 6.05 -12.42 -5.91
C ALA A 60 6.21 -11.38 -4.80
N ILE A 61 5.11 -10.94 -4.19
CA ILE A 61 5.11 -9.90 -3.15
C ILE A 61 6.01 -10.29 -1.96
N ALA A 62 6.07 -11.57 -1.61
CA ALA A 62 6.95 -12.07 -0.55
C ALA A 62 8.44 -11.80 -0.86
N ASP A 63 8.87 -11.98 -2.12
CA ASP A 63 10.25 -11.72 -2.53
C ASP A 63 10.56 -10.21 -2.53
N ILE A 64 9.62 -9.39 -3.02
CA ILE A 64 9.73 -7.94 -2.97
C ILE A 64 9.87 -7.46 -1.52
N ALA A 65 9.00 -7.94 -0.63
CA ALA A 65 9.01 -7.56 0.78
C ALA A 65 10.33 -7.98 1.46
N LYS A 66 10.85 -9.16 1.11
CA LYS A 66 12.17 -9.62 1.57
C LYS A 66 13.30 -8.73 1.07
N THR A 67 13.29 -8.32 -0.20
CA THR A 67 14.29 -7.40 -0.76
C THR A 67 14.24 -6.03 -0.09
N LEU A 68 13.05 -5.52 0.18
CA LEU A 68 12.84 -4.22 0.83
C LEU A 68 12.99 -4.27 2.36
N GLY A 69 13.03 -5.46 2.96
CA GLY A 69 13.14 -5.65 4.40
C GLY A 69 11.90 -5.18 5.18
N VAL A 70 10.70 -5.31 4.59
CA VAL A 70 9.44 -4.83 5.17
C VAL A 70 8.52 -5.97 5.62
N SER A 71 7.65 -5.68 6.59
CA SER A 71 6.71 -6.64 7.17
C SER A 71 5.32 -6.56 6.53
N TYR A 72 4.99 -5.42 5.94
CA TYR A 72 3.72 -5.17 5.26
C TYR A 72 3.92 -4.50 3.90
N VAL A 73 3.00 -4.76 2.98
CA VAL A 73 3.02 -4.21 1.63
C VAL A 73 1.62 -3.72 1.23
N PRO A 74 1.37 -2.40 1.24
CA PRO A 74 0.24 -1.83 0.54
C PRO A 74 0.40 -1.95 -0.96
N ASP A 75 -0.66 -2.37 -1.62
CA ASP A 75 -0.78 -2.31 -3.07
C ASP A 75 -2.22 -2.00 -3.47
N GLY A 76 -2.45 -1.86 -4.76
CA GLY A 76 -3.80 -1.58 -5.23
C GLY A 76 -3.92 -1.36 -6.73
N SER A 77 -5.08 -0.89 -7.13
CA SER A 77 -5.36 -0.58 -8.52
C SER A 77 -6.34 0.58 -8.67
N VAL A 78 -6.20 1.31 -9.76
CA VAL A 78 -7.07 2.39 -10.19
C VAL A 78 -7.84 1.90 -11.42
N ARG A 79 -9.16 2.08 -11.41
CA ARG A 79 -10.05 1.87 -12.57
C ARG A 79 -10.90 3.10 -12.78
N LYS A 80 -11.38 3.29 -14.00
CA LYS A 80 -12.23 4.41 -14.39
C LYS A 80 -13.36 3.89 -15.25
N SER A 81 -14.58 4.29 -14.94
CA SER A 81 -15.77 3.98 -15.71
C SER A 81 -16.58 5.25 -15.88
N GLY A 82 -16.52 5.84 -17.08
CA GLY A 82 -17.09 7.17 -17.33
C GLY A 82 -16.50 8.22 -16.41
N LEU A 83 -17.34 8.82 -15.56
CA LEU A 83 -16.96 9.86 -14.60
C LEU A 83 -16.65 9.33 -13.20
N MET A 84 -16.62 8.01 -13.01
CA MET A 84 -16.30 7.40 -11.71
C MET A 84 -14.90 6.79 -11.74
N LEU A 85 -14.12 7.12 -10.70
CA LEU A 85 -12.86 6.49 -10.38
C LEU A 85 -13.11 5.46 -9.27
N ARG A 86 -12.57 4.26 -9.44
CA ARG A 86 -12.53 3.21 -8.42
C ARG A 86 -11.09 2.93 -8.04
N VAL A 87 -10.75 3.12 -6.79
CA VAL A 87 -9.45 2.71 -6.22
C VAL A 87 -9.67 1.52 -5.31
N VAL A 88 -8.92 0.45 -5.53
CA VAL A 88 -8.83 -0.68 -4.60
C VAL A 88 -7.50 -0.58 -3.90
N ALA A 89 -7.50 -0.59 -2.57
CA ALA A 89 -6.30 -0.67 -1.75
C ALA A 89 -6.32 -1.95 -0.91
N ARG A 90 -5.14 -2.51 -0.67
CA ARG A 90 -4.95 -3.71 0.15
C ARG A 90 -3.72 -3.52 1.02
N LEU A 91 -3.71 -4.18 2.17
CA LEU A 91 -2.55 -4.34 3.04
C LEU A 91 -2.21 -5.82 3.12
N ILE A 92 -0.99 -6.18 2.74
CA ILE A 92 -0.54 -7.57 2.65
C ILE A 92 0.53 -7.82 3.70
N ARG A 93 0.47 -8.97 4.36
CA ARG A 93 1.53 -9.45 5.25
C ARG A 93 2.65 -10.11 4.45
N ALA A 94 3.89 -9.68 4.69
CA ALA A 94 5.05 -10.16 3.95
C ALA A 94 5.42 -11.63 4.22
N ASP A 95 5.12 -12.13 5.42
CA ASP A 95 5.54 -13.46 5.88
C ASP A 95 4.75 -14.61 5.23
N ASN A 96 3.51 -14.36 4.83
CA ASN A 96 2.61 -15.38 4.26
C ASN A 96 1.85 -14.92 3.01
N GLY A 97 1.97 -13.65 2.62
CA GLY A 97 1.31 -13.10 1.44
C GLY A 97 -0.20 -12.88 1.57
N TYR A 98 -0.78 -13.05 2.77
CA TYR A 98 -2.22 -12.84 2.97
C TYR A 98 -2.58 -11.35 3.05
N VAL A 99 -3.69 -11.01 2.42
CA VAL A 99 -4.35 -9.70 2.57
C VAL A 99 -4.96 -9.65 3.97
N VAL A 100 -4.56 -8.67 4.77
CA VAL A 100 -5.08 -8.46 6.14
C VAL A 100 -6.06 -7.30 6.24
N TRP A 101 -6.11 -6.44 5.22
CA TRP A 101 -7.12 -5.40 5.06
C TRP A 101 -7.27 -5.08 3.57
N SER A 102 -8.48 -4.74 3.15
CA SER A 102 -8.74 -4.22 1.81
C SER A 102 -9.96 -3.31 1.85
N GLU A 103 -9.93 -2.27 1.03
CA GLU A 103 -11.03 -1.35 0.86
C GLU A 103 -11.14 -0.89 -0.59
N THR A 104 -12.36 -0.52 -0.98
CA THR A 104 -12.66 0.02 -2.31
C THR A 104 -13.25 1.42 -2.15
N TYR A 105 -12.67 2.37 -2.86
CA TYR A 105 -13.07 3.77 -2.86
C TYR A 105 -13.62 4.11 -4.23
N ASP A 106 -14.92 4.38 -4.29
CA ASP A 106 -15.57 4.96 -5.46
C ASP A 106 -15.69 6.47 -5.26
N ARG A 107 -15.17 7.25 -6.21
CA ARG A 107 -15.19 8.71 -6.20
C ARG A 107 -15.52 9.26 -7.58
N PRO A 108 -16.22 10.41 -7.69
CA PRO A 108 -16.23 11.16 -8.92
C PRO A 108 -14.80 11.46 -9.38
N PHE A 109 -14.52 11.31 -10.68
CA PHE A 109 -13.17 11.47 -11.23
C PHE A 109 -12.57 12.86 -10.96
N GLN A 110 -13.43 13.89 -10.95
CA GLN A 110 -13.06 15.25 -10.62
C GLN A 110 -12.62 15.45 -9.15
N ASP A 111 -13.05 14.56 -8.25
CA ASP A 111 -12.80 14.63 -6.81
C ASP A 111 -11.75 13.59 -6.35
N LYS A 112 -10.91 13.09 -7.29
CA LYS A 112 -9.93 12.03 -7.02
C LYS A 112 -8.77 12.42 -6.09
N ILE A 113 -8.63 13.71 -5.78
CA ILE A 113 -7.46 14.32 -5.10
C ILE A 113 -7.33 13.97 -3.61
N TRP A 114 -8.26 13.24 -3.00
CA TRP A 114 -8.23 13.00 -1.54
C TRP A 114 -8.24 11.53 -1.14
N VAL A 115 -8.37 10.61 -2.10
CA VAL A 115 -8.50 9.17 -1.79
C VAL A 115 -7.27 8.60 -1.08
N GLN A 116 -6.09 9.16 -1.34
CA GLN A 116 -4.84 8.79 -0.69
C GLN A 116 -4.81 9.10 0.80
N ASP A 117 -5.52 10.13 1.27
CA ASP A 117 -5.62 10.47 2.69
C ASP A 117 -6.44 9.42 3.44
N ASP A 118 -7.59 9.05 2.86
CA ASP A 118 -8.44 7.98 3.37
C ASP A 118 -7.66 6.66 3.45
N ILE A 119 -6.96 6.30 2.37
CA ILE A 119 -6.15 5.07 2.30
C ILE A 119 -5.04 5.08 3.35
N ALA A 120 -4.25 6.15 3.47
CA ALA A 120 -3.16 6.23 4.45
C ALA A 120 -3.67 6.09 5.89
N SER A 121 -4.80 6.73 6.19
CA SER A 121 -5.47 6.66 7.49
C SER A 121 -5.92 5.24 7.82
N GLU A 122 -6.63 4.58 6.88
CA GLU A 122 -7.14 3.23 7.11
C GLU A 122 -6.04 2.17 7.13
N VAL A 123 -5.00 2.29 6.30
CA VAL A 123 -3.80 1.44 6.37
C VAL A 123 -3.13 1.58 7.73
N THR A 124 -2.96 2.80 8.24
CA THR A 124 -2.35 3.04 9.56
C THR A 124 -3.18 2.41 10.68
N LYS A 125 -4.52 2.53 10.61
CA LYS A 125 -5.43 1.85 11.56
C LYS A 125 -5.32 0.33 11.45
N ALA A 126 -5.26 -0.22 10.25
CA ALA A 126 -5.13 -1.66 10.02
C ALA A 126 -3.81 -2.21 10.56
N LEU A 127 -2.69 -1.51 10.36
CA LEU A 127 -1.39 -1.87 10.95
C LEU A 127 -1.48 -1.94 12.47
N ARG A 128 -2.02 -0.90 13.12
CA ARG A 128 -2.15 -0.85 14.58
C ARG A 128 -3.01 -1.99 15.13
N ARG A 129 -4.09 -2.38 14.44
CA ARG A 129 -4.92 -3.53 14.82
C ARG A 129 -4.16 -4.86 14.71
N GLY A 130 -3.41 -5.07 13.63
CA GLY A 130 -2.61 -6.27 13.40
C GLY A 130 -1.44 -6.42 14.38
N VAL A 131 -0.79 -5.32 14.74
CA VAL A 131 0.35 -5.28 15.69
C VAL A 131 -0.10 -5.60 17.12
N VAL A 132 -1.31 -5.18 17.52
CA VAL A 132 -1.86 -5.51 18.84
C VAL A 132 -2.19 -7.00 18.96
N GLY A 133 -2.63 -7.66 17.88
CA GLY A 133 -2.92 -9.10 17.87
C GLY A 133 -1.68 -10.00 17.96
N SER A 134 -0.50 -9.53 17.53
CA SER A 134 0.74 -10.32 17.55
C SER A 134 1.54 -10.25 18.85
N ARG A 135 1.18 -9.34 19.78
CA ARG A 135 1.92 -9.15 21.06
C ARG A 135 1.42 -10.01 22.22
N SER A 136 0.25 -10.64 22.09
CA SER A 136 -0.40 -11.42 23.15
C SER A 136 -0.03 -12.91 23.21
N GLU A 137 0.80 -13.43 22.29
CA GLU A 137 1.18 -14.86 22.27
C GLU A 137 2.64 -15.14 22.69
N GLN A 138 3.45 -14.12 22.98
CA GLN A 138 4.81 -14.28 23.54
C GLN A 138 4.80 -13.90 25.02
N GLY A 139 4.08 -14.70 25.80
CA GLY A 139 3.90 -14.44 27.24
C GLY A 139 3.19 -15.59 27.95
N LYS A 140 3.64 -16.83 27.72
CA LYS A 140 3.44 -17.96 28.64
C LYS A 140 4.68 -18.84 28.63
#